data_AF-A0A960SU46-F1
#
_entry.id   AF-A0A960SU46-F1
#
_cell.length_a   1.000
_cell.length_b   1.000
_cell.length_c   1.000
_cell.angle_alpha   90.00
_cell.angle_beta   90.00
_cell.angle_gamma   90.00
#
_symmetry.space_group_name_H-M   'P 1'
#
loop_
_entity.id
_entity.type
_entity.pdbx_description
1 polymer ?
#
loop_
_entity_poly.entity_id
_entity_poly.type
_entity_poly.pdbx_seq_one_letter_code
_entity_poly.pdbx_strand_id
1 'polypeptide(L)'
;MHALLQFAALPDDAGRSRLAALGVRLGGYVPERSCFAGVPAGIDAARLAEEGVVWLGAVYPFDKLPERLWQGQPGTWALTREGGVRLRVRFFADISPDTAGAVLERMAASDIRQVPGSDQFEAVLPTDAIRALAAEDAVRWIEEIPPPAVPLLDGARANARVNGLEAEPYALDGTGVTVGVWDVGVVDARHVGFGGRVTVTEPDTWVETQDHATHVAGIVAGSGA
;
A
#
# COMPACT_ATOMS: atom_id res chain seq x y z
N MET A 1 -20.17 -5.70 -10.81
CA MET A 1 -19.43 -4.44 -11.01
C MET A 1 -18.78 -4.06 -9.70
N HIS A 2 -17.67 -3.35 -9.78
CA HIS A 2 -16.99 -2.79 -8.63
C HIS A 2 -17.41 -1.35 -8.39
N ALA A 3 -17.76 -1.05 -7.15
CA ALA A 3 -18.34 0.22 -6.74
C ALA A 3 -17.82 0.65 -5.36
N LEU A 4 -18.13 1.87 -4.98
CA LEU A 4 -18.02 2.37 -3.61
C LEU A 4 -19.41 2.37 -2.97
N LEU A 5 -19.50 1.81 -1.76
CA LEU A 5 -20.65 1.91 -0.89
C LEU A 5 -20.28 2.78 0.31
N GLN A 6 -21.03 3.85 0.54
CA GLN A 6 -20.94 4.64 1.77
C GLN A 6 -22.08 4.27 2.71
N PHE A 7 -21.79 4.20 4.00
CA PHE A 7 -22.75 3.80 5.02
C PHE A 7 -23.04 4.93 6.02
N ALA A 8 -24.27 4.94 6.56
CA ALA A 8 -24.62 5.81 7.70
C ALA A 8 -23.80 5.44 8.95
N ALA A 9 -23.55 4.15 9.14
CA ALA A 9 -22.61 3.61 10.11
C ALA A 9 -21.97 2.36 9.49
N LEU A 10 -20.71 2.08 9.80
CA LEU A 10 -20.07 0.89 9.25
C LEU A 10 -20.83 -0.38 9.70
N PRO A 11 -21.08 -1.33 8.78
CA PRO A 11 -21.81 -2.54 9.12
C PRO A 11 -20.99 -3.40 10.08
N ASP A 12 -21.66 -3.89 11.12
CA ASP A 12 -21.18 -4.98 11.96
C ASP A 12 -21.23 -6.32 11.21
N ASP A 13 -20.83 -7.41 11.87
CA ASP A 13 -20.78 -8.74 11.25
C ASP A 13 -22.15 -9.23 10.77
N ALA A 14 -23.23 -8.84 11.46
CA ALA A 14 -24.59 -9.17 11.06
C ALA A 14 -24.98 -8.40 9.79
N GLY A 15 -24.70 -7.10 9.72
CA GLY A 15 -24.92 -6.28 8.53
C GLY A 15 -24.09 -6.75 7.33
N ARG A 16 -22.82 -7.11 7.54
CA ARG A 16 -21.97 -7.72 6.51
C ARG A 16 -22.57 -9.01 5.96
N SER A 17 -23.13 -9.84 6.83
CA SER A 17 -23.78 -11.10 6.44
C SER A 17 -25.06 -10.86 5.63
N ARG A 18 -25.86 -9.85 5.99
CA ARG A 18 -27.07 -9.49 5.23
C ARG A 18 -26.73 -8.91 3.86
N LEU A 19 -25.73 -8.04 3.77
CA LEU A 19 -25.19 -7.55 2.48
C LEU A 19 -24.67 -8.71 1.61
N ALA A 20 -23.95 -9.67 2.20
CA ALA A 20 -23.51 -10.87 1.48
C ALA A 20 -24.68 -11.72 0.96
N ALA A 21 -25.79 -11.81 1.71
CA ALA A 21 -27.01 -12.48 1.27
C ALA A 21 -27.72 -11.75 0.10
N LEU A 22 -27.46 -10.45 -0.08
CA LEU A 22 -27.85 -9.69 -1.28
C LEU A 22 -26.90 -9.89 -2.46
N GLY A 23 -25.83 -10.67 -2.28
CA GLY A 23 -24.76 -10.86 -3.27
C GLY A 23 -23.71 -9.75 -3.26
N VAL A 24 -23.77 -8.80 -2.31
CA VAL A 24 -22.77 -7.74 -2.16
C VAL A 24 -21.54 -8.28 -1.45
N ARG A 25 -20.38 -8.14 -2.08
CA ARG A 25 -19.09 -8.52 -1.49
C ARG A 25 -18.33 -7.27 -1.08
N LEU A 26 -18.30 -6.97 0.21
CA LEU A 26 -17.51 -5.83 0.71
C LEU A 26 -16.02 -6.12 0.61
N GLY A 27 -15.29 -5.15 0.07
CA GLY A 27 -13.84 -5.10 -0.03
C GLY A 27 -13.22 -4.14 0.99
N GLY A 28 -12.06 -3.59 0.62
CA GLY A 28 -11.28 -2.71 1.49
C GLY A 28 -12.00 -1.41 1.84
N TYR A 29 -11.78 -0.95 3.07
CA TYR A 29 -12.26 0.34 3.56
C TYR A 29 -11.64 1.51 2.79
N VAL A 30 -12.44 2.54 2.60
CA VAL A 30 -12.08 3.86 2.08
C VAL A 30 -12.63 4.89 3.10
N PRO A 31 -11.94 6.02 3.35
CA PRO A 31 -12.42 7.03 4.30
C PRO A 31 -13.90 7.43 4.14
N GLU A 32 -14.43 8.09 5.18
CA GLU A 32 -15.82 8.53 5.23
C GLU A 32 -16.86 7.40 5.28
N ARG A 33 -16.57 6.32 6.03
CA ARG A 33 -17.47 5.15 6.18
C ARG A 33 -17.80 4.50 4.84
N SER A 34 -16.80 4.40 3.96
CA SER A 34 -16.98 3.82 2.64
C SER A 34 -16.20 2.52 2.49
N CYS A 35 -16.65 1.63 1.63
CA CYS A 35 -15.93 0.43 1.25
C CYS A 35 -16.00 0.24 -0.27
N PHE A 36 -14.94 -0.30 -0.85
CA PHE A 36 -15.09 -0.96 -2.14
C PHE A 36 -16.08 -2.12 -2.00
N ALA A 37 -16.83 -2.43 -3.06
CA ALA A 37 -17.73 -3.56 -3.08
C ALA A 37 -17.90 -4.14 -4.48
N GLY A 38 -17.95 -5.46 -4.56
CA GLY A 38 -18.53 -6.16 -5.70
C GLY A 38 -20.05 -6.17 -5.55
N VAL A 39 -20.75 -5.53 -6.49
CA VAL A 39 -22.21 -5.36 -6.46
C VAL A 39 -22.84 -6.11 -7.64
N PRO A 40 -23.88 -6.94 -7.41
CA PRO A 40 -24.63 -7.61 -8.47
C PRO A 40 -25.31 -6.60 -9.40
N ALA A 41 -25.36 -6.94 -10.70
CA ALA A 41 -26.12 -6.14 -11.65
C ALA A 41 -27.62 -6.16 -11.31
N GLY A 42 -28.27 -4.98 -11.36
CA GLY A 42 -29.70 -4.86 -11.08
C GLY A 42 -30.08 -4.98 -9.61
N ILE A 43 -29.12 -4.84 -8.67
CA ILE A 43 -29.46 -4.79 -7.24
C ILE A 43 -30.43 -3.64 -6.95
N ASP A 44 -31.40 -3.91 -6.08
CA ASP A 44 -32.37 -2.91 -5.64
C ASP A 44 -31.73 -1.96 -4.62
N ALA A 45 -31.70 -0.67 -4.96
CA ALA A 45 -31.18 0.38 -4.09
C ALA A 45 -31.94 0.48 -2.76
N ALA A 46 -33.24 0.16 -2.73
CA ALA A 46 -34.02 0.15 -1.49
C ALA A 46 -33.51 -0.90 -0.51
N ARG A 47 -33.17 -2.09 -1.00
CA ARG A 47 -32.59 -3.17 -0.17
C ARG A 47 -31.21 -2.82 0.37
N LEU A 48 -30.41 -2.08 -0.40
CA LEU A 48 -29.13 -1.55 0.09
C LEU A 48 -29.34 -0.51 1.20
N ALA A 49 -30.34 0.37 1.04
CA ALA A 49 -30.66 1.40 2.01
C ALA A 49 -31.15 0.80 3.35
N GLU A 50 -31.93 -0.29 3.31
CA GLU A 50 -32.32 -1.07 4.50
C GLU A 50 -31.12 -1.59 5.29
N GLU A 51 -30.01 -1.87 4.60
CA GLU A 51 -28.73 -2.29 5.20
C GLU A 51 -27.81 -1.11 5.56
N GLY A 52 -28.34 0.13 5.55
CA GLY A 52 -27.63 1.32 5.99
C GLY A 52 -26.70 1.95 4.95
N VAL A 53 -26.76 1.51 3.68
CA VAL A 53 -26.08 2.18 2.57
C VAL A 53 -26.76 3.52 2.30
N VAL A 54 -25.99 4.61 2.34
CA VAL A 54 -26.46 5.98 2.05
C VAL A 54 -26.03 6.47 0.68
N TRP A 55 -25.01 5.85 0.08
CA TRP A 55 -24.55 6.19 -1.26
C TRP A 55 -23.92 4.98 -1.94
N LEU A 56 -24.16 4.85 -3.24
CA LEU A 56 -23.56 3.89 -4.14
C LEU A 56 -23.03 4.66 -5.34
N GLY A 57 -21.74 4.50 -5.66
CA GLY A 57 -21.13 5.16 -6.81
C GLY A 57 -20.06 4.34 -7.50
N ALA A 58 -19.77 4.74 -8.73
CA ALA A 58 -18.74 4.10 -9.54
C ALA A 58 -17.34 4.39 -9.00
N VAL A 59 -16.41 3.47 -9.27
CA VAL A 59 -14.96 3.72 -9.16
C VAL A 59 -14.48 4.19 -10.54
N TYR A 60 -14.19 5.48 -10.68
CA TYR A 60 -13.78 6.05 -11.97
C TYR A 60 -12.31 5.72 -12.30
N PRO A 61 -11.90 5.76 -13.58
CA PRO A 61 -10.51 5.52 -13.95
C PRO A 61 -9.51 6.45 -13.25
N PHE A 62 -9.89 7.72 -13.03
CA PHE A 62 -9.06 8.68 -12.30
C PHE A 62 -8.83 8.29 -10.84
N ASP A 63 -9.79 7.61 -10.21
CA ASP A 63 -9.70 7.16 -8.81
C ASP A 63 -8.71 6.01 -8.61
N LYS A 64 -8.23 5.41 -9.71
CA LYS A 64 -7.37 4.22 -9.72
C LYS A 64 -5.91 4.54 -10.05
N LEU A 65 -5.57 5.82 -10.19
CA LEU A 65 -4.27 6.28 -10.69
C LEU A 65 -3.73 7.41 -9.80
N PRO A 66 -2.42 7.44 -9.54
CA PRO A 66 -1.72 8.66 -9.16
C PRO A 66 -1.92 9.76 -10.20
N GLU A 67 -2.01 11.01 -9.75
CA GLU A 67 -2.19 12.18 -10.62
C GLU A 67 -1.17 12.23 -11.78
N ARG A 68 0.09 11.89 -11.52
CA ARG A 68 1.15 11.88 -12.54
C ARG A 68 0.88 10.88 -13.68
N LEU A 69 0.39 9.69 -13.35
CA LEU A 69 0.05 8.68 -14.35
C LEU A 69 -1.20 9.11 -15.10
N TRP A 70 -2.16 9.71 -14.40
CA TRP A 70 -3.30 10.33 -15.07
C TRP A 70 -2.87 11.39 -16.07
N GLN A 71 -1.89 12.25 -15.73
CA GLN A 71 -1.38 13.28 -16.62
C GLN A 71 -0.46 12.74 -17.74
N GLY A 72 -0.18 11.43 -17.77
CA GLY A 72 0.73 10.83 -18.76
C GLY A 72 2.20 11.19 -18.52
N GLN A 73 2.56 11.47 -17.27
CA GLN A 73 3.89 11.87 -16.84
C GLN A 73 4.45 10.87 -15.83
N PRO A 74 4.71 9.61 -16.24
CA PRO A 74 5.27 8.61 -15.34
C PRO A 74 6.64 9.03 -14.80
N GLY A 75 6.95 8.59 -13.59
CA GLY A 75 8.28 8.75 -13.00
C GLY A 75 9.37 8.15 -13.90
N THR A 76 10.50 8.86 -14.04
CA THR A 76 11.59 8.43 -14.92
C THR A 76 12.21 7.09 -14.53
N TRP A 77 12.12 6.70 -13.26
CA TRP A 77 12.58 5.39 -12.76
C TRP A 77 11.73 4.22 -13.28
N ALA A 78 10.47 4.47 -13.62
CA ALA A 78 9.54 3.45 -14.10
C ALA A 78 9.60 3.28 -15.63
N LEU A 79 10.23 4.22 -16.35
CA LEU A 79 10.35 4.15 -17.81
C LEU A 79 11.30 3.03 -18.26
N THR A 80 10.89 2.29 -19.29
CA THR A 80 11.76 1.34 -19.99
C THR A 80 12.50 2.04 -21.13
N ARG A 81 13.61 1.45 -21.60
CA ARG A 81 14.36 1.97 -22.75
C ARG A 81 13.53 1.98 -24.04
N GLU A 82 12.53 1.12 -24.12
CA GLU A 82 11.63 0.93 -25.27
C GLU A 82 10.42 1.89 -25.22
N GLY A 83 10.32 2.74 -24.20
CA GLY A 83 9.23 3.73 -24.07
C GLY A 83 7.98 3.23 -23.34
N GLY A 84 8.03 2.06 -22.71
CA GLY A 84 6.98 1.55 -21.82
C GLY A 84 7.14 2.04 -20.38
N VAL A 85 6.13 1.79 -19.56
CA VAL A 85 6.10 2.12 -18.12
C VAL A 85 5.96 0.85 -17.31
N ARG A 86 6.90 0.60 -16.39
CA ARG A 86 6.82 -0.47 -15.39
C ARG A 86 5.83 -0.06 -14.30
N LEU A 87 4.74 -0.81 -14.20
CA LEU A 87 3.64 -0.55 -13.29
C LEU A 87 3.46 -1.71 -12.32
N ARG A 88 2.89 -1.39 -11.16
CA ARG A 88 2.25 -2.34 -10.26
C ARG A 88 0.74 -2.15 -10.36
N VAL A 89 0.04 -3.19 -10.74
CA VAL A 89 -1.41 -3.19 -10.98
C VAL A 89 -2.07 -4.09 -9.95
N ARG A 90 -2.95 -3.52 -9.13
CA ARG A 90 -3.77 -4.25 -8.17
C ARG A 90 -5.16 -4.52 -8.75
N PHE A 91 -5.58 -5.76 -8.70
CA PHE A 91 -6.93 -6.18 -9.08
C PHE A 91 -7.83 -6.29 -7.84
N PHE A 92 -9.14 -6.32 -8.04
CA PHE A 92 -10.07 -6.66 -6.95
C PHE A 92 -9.89 -8.12 -6.52
N ALA A 93 -10.12 -8.40 -5.23
CA ALA A 93 -9.80 -9.69 -4.61
C ALA A 93 -10.62 -10.88 -5.15
N ASP A 94 -11.74 -10.62 -5.80
CA ASP A 94 -12.58 -11.62 -6.46
C ASP A 94 -12.18 -11.89 -7.92
N ILE A 95 -11.18 -11.18 -8.45
CA ILE A 95 -10.60 -11.42 -9.77
C ILE A 95 -9.53 -12.51 -9.68
N SER A 96 -9.66 -13.55 -10.50
CA SER A 96 -8.67 -14.63 -10.55
C SER A 96 -7.36 -14.16 -11.21
N PRO A 97 -6.20 -14.74 -10.83
CA PRO A 97 -4.92 -14.44 -11.48
C PRO A 97 -4.96 -14.60 -13.01
N ASP A 98 -5.63 -15.64 -13.52
CA ASP A 98 -5.78 -15.87 -14.96
C ASP A 98 -6.58 -14.74 -15.63
N THR A 99 -7.65 -14.26 -14.99
CA THR A 99 -8.45 -13.14 -15.51
C THR A 99 -7.65 -11.84 -15.48
N ALA A 100 -6.91 -11.59 -14.40
CA ALA A 100 -6.02 -10.44 -14.28
C ALA A 100 -4.92 -10.44 -15.37
N GLY A 101 -4.28 -11.60 -15.59
CA GLY A 101 -3.30 -11.78 -16.67
C GLY A 101 -3.89 -11.50 -18.05
N ALA A 102 -5.06 -12.06 -18.36
CA ALA A 102 -5.74 -11.83 -19.64
C ALA A 102 -6.13 -10.35 -19.87
N VAL A 103 -6.48 -9.61 -18.81
CA VAL A 103 -6.72 -8.16 -18.89
C VAL A 103 -5.43 -7.42 -19.26
N LEU A 104 -4.30 -7.77 -18.65
CA LEU A 104 -3.01 -7.15 -18.94
C LEU A 104 -2.53 -7.46 -20.36
N GLU A 105 -2.65 -8.71 -20.80
CA GLU A 105 -2.30 -9.13 -22.17
C GLU A 105 -3.12 -8.38 -23.23
N ARG A 106 -4.43 -8.18 -22.98
CA ARG A 106 -5.29 -7.39 -23.87
C ARG A 106 -4.87 -5.92 -23.96
N MET A 107 -4.22 -5.39 -22.94
CA MET A 107 -3.64 -4.04 -22.94
C MET A 107 -2.23 -3.99 -23.55
N ALA A 108 -1.80 -5.05 -24.24
CA ALA A 108 -0.47 -5.21 -24.80
C ALA A 108 0.64 -5.06 -23.76
N ALA A 109 0.38 -5.49 -22.52
CA ALA A 109 1.39 -5.50 -21.48
C ALA A 109 2.46 -6.56 -21.74
N SER A 110 3.71 -6.25 -21.40
CA SER A 110 4.85 -7.19 -21.41
C SER A 110 5.41 -7.35 -20.00
N ASP A 111 6.37 -8.28 -19.82
CA ASP A 111 7.01 -8.59 -18.54
C ASP A 111 6.02 -8.83 -17.38
N ILE A 112 4.87 -9.46 -17.68
CA ILE A 112 3.80 -9.69 -16.72
C ILE A 112 4.25 -10.71 -15.66
N ARG A 113 4.23 -10.29 -14.40
CA ARG A 113 4.58 -11.13 -13.25
C ARG A 113 3.63 -10.90 -12.10
N GLN A 114 2.99 -11.96 -11.60
CA GLN A 114 2.24 -11.87 -10.35
C GLN A 114 3.20 -11.67 -9.18
N VAL A 115 2.86 -10.74 -8.29
CA VAL A 115 3.55 -10.57 -7.01
C VAL A 115 3.09 -11.70 -6.07
N PRO A 116 4.00 -12.59 -5.61
CA PRO A 116 3.63 -13.78 -4.85
C PRO A 116 2.75 -13.48 -3.63
N GLY A 117 1.68 -14.26 -3.47
CA GLY A 117 0.76 -14.12 -2.33
C GLY A 117 -0.11 -12.86 -2.33
N SER A 118 -0.25 -12.18 -3.48
CA SER A 118 -1.04 -10.93 -3.55
C SER A 118 -1.93 -10.84 -4.80
N ASP A 119 -2.84 -9.86 -4.77
CA ASP A 119 -3.73 -9.43 -5.86
C ASP A 119 -3.05 -8.48 -6.85
N GLN A 120 -1.71 -8.43 -6.84
CA GLN A 120 -0.91 -7.48 -7.61
C GLN A 120 -0.08 -8.17 -8.69
N PHE A 121 0.07 -7.45 -9.79
CA PHE A 121 0.93 -7.79 -10.92
C PHE A 121 1.91 -6.66 -11.17
N GLU A 122 3.13 -7.01 -11.54
CA GLU A 122 4.05 -6.10 -12.19
C GLU A 122 3.99 -6.35 -13.69
N ALA A 123 3.92 -5.29 -14.47
CA ALA A 123 3.89 -5.37 -15.93
C ALA A 123 4.41 -4.08 -16.56
N VAL A 124 4.88 -4.17 -17.80
CA VAL A 124 5.25 -3.02 -18.63
C VAL A 124 4.10 -2.71 -19.56
N LEU A 125 3.59 -1.47 -19.56
CA LEU A 125 2.53 -1.03 -20.47
C LEU A 125 2.97 0.18 -21.30
N PRO A 126 2.45 0.33 -22.54
CA PRO A 126 2.46 1.60 -23.25
C PRO A 126 1.77 2.70 -22.44
N THR A 127 2.30 3.93 -22.47
CA THR A 127 1.78 5.06 -21.66
C THR A 127 0.32 5.39 -21.99
N ASP A 128 -0.07 5.26 -23.25
CA ASP A 128 -1.43 5.50 -23.74
C ASP A 128 -2.43 4.40 -23.35
N ALA A 129 -1.96 3.19 -23.04
CA ALA A 129 -2.80 2.09 -22.56
C ALA A 129 -3.18 2.21 -21.08
N ILE A 130 -2.45 3.00 -20.28
CA ILE A 130 -2.64 3.08 -18.82
C ILE A 130 -4.05 3.54 -18.44
N ARG A 131 -4.57 4.59 -19.10
CA ARG A 131 -5.93 5.09 -18.82
C ARG A 131 -7.01 4.08 -19.26
N ALA A 132 -6.76 3.33 -20.32
CA ALA A 132 -7.66 2.27 -20.77
C ALA A 132 -7.67 1.11 -19.76
N LEU A 133 -6.51 0.70 -19.24
CA LEU A 133 -6.41 -0.28 -18.16
C LEU A 133 -7.15 0.20 -16.90
N ALA A 134 -7.05 1.48 -16.53
CA ALA A 134 -7.80 2.03 -15.40
C ALA A 134 -9.33 1.97 -15.60
N ALA A 135 -9.82 1.95 -16.84
CA ALA A 135 -11.25 1.81 -17.13
C ALA A 135 -11.78 0.39 -16.92
N GLU A 136 -10.91 -0.61 -16.75
CA GLU A 136 -11.32 -1.98 -16.49
C GLU A 136 -11.95 -2.13 -15.10
N ASP A 137 -13.14 -2.75 -15.04
CA ASP A 137 -13.85 -3.01 -13.78
C ASP A 137 -13.01 -3.86 -12.81
N ALA A 138 -12.20 -4.77 -13.36
CA ALA A 138 -11.33 -5.67 -12.60
C ALA A 138 -10.18 -4.95 -11.86
N VAL A 139 -9.79 -3.76 -12.33
CA VAL A 139 -8.64 -3.03 -11.79
C VAL A 139 -9.07 -2.16 -10.62
N ARG A 140 -8.34 -2.30 -9.51
CA ARG A 140 -8.54 -1.54 -8.27
C ARG A 140 -7.59 -0.35 -8.16
N TRP A 141 -6.33 -0.52 -8.56
CA TRP A 141 -5.30 0.52 -8.46
C TRP A 141 -4.15 0.23 -9.43
N ILE A 142 -3.56 1.29 -9.99
CA ILE A 142 -2.37 1.23 -10.84
C ILE A 142 -1.39 2.27 -10.33
N GLU A 143 -0.15 1.87 -10.09
CA GLU A 143 0.94 2.77 -9.72
C GLU A 143 2.22 2.41 -10.46
N GLU A 144 3.18 3.32 -10.51
CA GLU A 144 4.53 2.96 -10.93
C GLU A 144 5.12 1.91 -9.97
N ILE A 145 6.05 1.09 -10.48
CA ILE A 145 6.90 0.33 -9.56
C ILE A 145 7.58 1.28 -8.56
N PRO A 146 7.90 0.79 -7.35
CA PRO A 146 8.64 1.58 -6.38
C PRO A 146 9.93 2.12 -6.99
N PRO A 147 10.30 3.38 -6.70
CA PRO A 147 11.61 3.88 -7.09
C PRO A 147 12.72 3.03 -6.47
N PRO A 148 13.93 3.00 -7.06
CA PRO A 148 15.08 2.35 -6.46
C PRO A 148 15.25 2.78 -5.01
N ALA A 149 15.53 1.82 -4.12
CA ALA A 149 15.84 2.13 -2.74
C ALA A 149 17.07 3.05 -2.70
N VAL A 150 16.93 4.21 -2.07
CA VAL A 150 18.04 5.11 -1.77
C VAL A 150 18.36 5.03 -0.28
N PRO A 151 19.63 5.13 0.13
CA PRO A 151 20.02 5.18 1.54
C PRO A 151 19.71 6.56 2.12
N LEU A 152 18.47 7.00 1.98
CA LEU A 152 17.98 8.28 2.46
C LEU A 152 16.69 8.02 3.23
N LEU A 153 16.74 8.29 4.53
CA LEU A 153 15.63 8.06 5.45
C LEU A 153 15.05 9.38 6.00
N ASP A 154 15.38 10.51 5.35
CA ASP A 154 15.06 11.91 5.73
C ASP A 154 13.56 12.29 5.66
N GLY A 155 12.68 11.30 5.78
CA GLY A 155 11.23 11.50 5.84
C GLY A 155 10.52 10.51 6.75
N ALA A 156 11.21 9.47 7.26
CA ALA A 156 10.54 8.43 8.04
C ALA A 156 9.94 8.98 9.34
N ARG A 157 10.66 9.88 10.04
CA ARG A 157 10.14 10.54 11.26
C ARG A 157 8.91 11.39 10.97
N ALA A 158 8.92 12.15 9.88
CA ALA A 158 7.77 12.96 9.47
C ALA A 158 6.57 12.09 9.07
N ASN A 159 6.81 11.04 8.28
CA ASN A 159 5.78 10.10 7.81
C ASN A 159 5.14 9.31 8.96
N ALA A 160 5.95 8.88 9.94
CA ALA A 160 5.48 8.23 11.16
C ALA A 160 4.94 9.22 12.21
N ARG A 161 4.91 10.53 11.89
CA ARG A 161 4.45 11.62 12.77
C ARG A 161 5.17 11.67 14.13
N VAL A 162 6.40 11.18 14.19
CA VAL A 162 7.23 11.15 15.41
C VAL A 162 7.38 12.57 15.98
N ASN A 163 7.56 13.57 15.11
CA ASN A 163 7.67 14.97 15.53
C ASN A 163 6.45 15.46 16.32
N GLY A 164 5.26 14.94 16.05
CA GLY A 164 4.05 15.29 16.79
C GLY A 164 3.94 14.58 18.15
N LEU A 165 4.54 13.40 18.29
CA LEU A 165 4.57 12.63 19.55
C LEU A 165 5.66 13.13 20.49
N GLU A 166 6.77 13.61 19.95
CA GLU A 166 7.87 14.22 20.71
C GLU A 166 7.54 15.64 21.18
N ALA A 167 6.67 16.35 20.46
CA ALA A 167 6.18 17.66 20.86
C ALA A 167 5.12 17.60 21.98
N GLU A 168 4.94 18.72 22.67
CA GLU A 168 3.81 18.92 23.59
C GLU A 168 2.46 18.70 22.86
N PRO A 169 1.45 18.11 23.51
CA PRO A 169 1.40 17.76 24.94
C PRO A 169 1.92 16.34 25.27
N TYR A 170 2.42 15.59 24.29
CA TYR A 170 2.78 14.19 24.49
C TYR A 170 4.19 14.02 25.06
N ALA A 171 5.15 14.82 24.57
CA ALA A 171 6.53 14.86 25.05
C ALA A 171 7.17 13.46 25.17
N LEU A 172 6.85 12.56 24.23
CA LEU A 172 7.34 11.18 24.26
C LEU A 172 8.73 11.10 23.63
N ASP A 173 9.70 10.62 24.42
CA ASP A 173 11.11 10.49 24.02
C ASP A 173 11.61 9.04 24.00
N GLY A 174 10.72 8.09 24.30
CA GLY A 174 11.04 6.65 24.39
C GLY A 174 11.65 6.22 25.72
N THR A 175 11.75 7.09 26.74
CA THR A 175 12.24 6.72 28.07
C THR A 175 11.44 5.56 28.65
N GLY A 176 12.15 4.51 29.08
CA GLY A 176 11.55 3.29 29.65
C GLY A 176 11.08 2.24 28.64
N VAL A 177 11.24 2.49 27.33
CA VAL A 177 10.91 1.52 26.27
C VAL A 177 12.19 0.84 25.77
N THR A 178 12.14 -0.48 25.62
CA THR A 178 13.20 -1.26 24.96
C THR A 178 12.66 -1.79 23.64
N VAL A 179 13.42 -1.60 22.56
CA VAL A 179 13.06 -2.05 21.21
C VAL A 179 14.07 -3.09 20.74
N GLY A 180 13.59 -4.27 20.36
CA GLY A 180 14.42 -5.30 19.72
C GLY A 180 14.60 -4.99 18.24
N VAL A 181 15.85 -5.05 17.76
CA VAL A 181 16.21 -4.84 16.35
C VAL A 181 16.93 -6.11 15.86
N TRP A 182 16.29 -6.84 14.95
CA TRP A 182 16.90 -7.93 14.20
C TRP A 182 17.16 -7.46 12.78
N ASP A 183 18.42 -7.40 12.39
CA ASP A 183 18.87 -6.86 11.11
C ASP A 183 19.95 -7.77 10.48
N VAL A 184 20.56 -7.36 9.38
CA VAL A 184 21.52 -8.18 8.61
C VAL A 184 22.88 -8.38 9.31
N GLY A 185 23.09 -7.78 10.49
CA GLY A 185 24.33 -7.90 11.24
C GLY A 185 24.29 -7.28 12.64
N VAL A 186 25.45 -7.17 13.28
CA VAL A 186 25.57 -6.58 14.63
C VAL A 186 25.66 -5.06 14.54
N VAL A 187 24.95 -4.36 15.42
CA VAL A 187 25.02 -2.90 15.58
C VAL A 187 26.38 -2.49 16.16
N ASP A 188 27.00 -1.43 15.65
CA ASP A 188 28.15 -0.79 16.32
C ASP A 188 27.68 -0.08 17.59
N ALA A 189 27.54 -0.83 18.68
CA ALA A 189 27.09 -0.29 19.97
C ALA A 189 28.02 0.79 20.55
N ARG A 190 29.25 0.94 20.02
CA ARG A 190 30.21 1.97 20.43
C ARG A 190 30.07 3.27 19.63
N HIS A 191 29.24 3.30 18.59
CA HIS A 191 29.02 4.48 17.80
C HIS A 191 28.50 5.63 18.67
N VAL A 192 29.17 6.78 18.62
CA VAL A 192 28.93 7.93 19.52
C VAL A 192 27.47 8.39 19.52
N GLY A 193 26.82 8.31 18.36
CA GLY A 193 25.42 8.68 18.18
C GLY A 193 24.42 7.87 19.03
N PHE A 194 24.81 6.74 19.62
CA PHE A 194 23.93 5.98 20.52
C PHE A 194 23.93 6.43 21.97
N GLY A 195 24.98 7.14 22.43
CA GLY A 195 25.08 7.56 23.84
C GLY A 195 24.95 6.40 24.85
N GLY A 196 25.36 5.18 24.47
CA GLY A 196 25.26 3.99 25.30
C GLY A 196 23.88 3.32 25.38
N ARG A 197 22.93 3.70 24.52
CA ARG A 197 21.55 3.15 24.52
C ARG A 197 21.41 1.75 23.90
N VAL A 198 22.45 1.24 23.24
CA VAL A 198 22.42 -0.05 22.54
C VAL A 198 22.99 -1.15 23.42
N THR A 199 22.23 -2.22 23.61
CA THR A 199 22.69 -3.47 24.23
C THR A 199 22.61 -4.60 23.21
N VAL A 200 23.73 -5.29 22.94
CA VAL A 200 23.76 -6.46 22.06
C VAL A 200 23.54 -7.71 22.91
N THR A 201 22.41 -8.39 22.71
CA THR A 201 21.98 -9.52 23.55
C THR A 201 22.25 -10.90 22.94
N GLU A 202 22.37 -10.99 21.61
CA GLU A 202 22.63 -12.25 20.88
C GLU A 202 23.85 -12.10 19.95
N PRO A 203 25.08 -11.86 20.47
CA PRO A 203 26.25 -11.85 19.62
C PRO A 203 26.61 -13.29 19.25
N ASP A 204 26.05 -13.80 18.15
CA ASP A 204 26.63 -14.95 17.48
C ASP A 204 28.08 -14.61 17.12
N THR A 205 29.03 -15.47 17.47
CA THR A 205 30.48 -15.23 17.31
C THR A 205 30.95 -15.09 15.85
N TRP A 206 30.02 -15.17 14.90
CA TRP A 206 30.25 -15.18 13.46
C TRP A 206 29.65 -13.97 12.74
N VAL A 207 29.03 -13.03 13.46
CA VAL A 207 28.36 -11.88 12.86
C VAL A 207 29.19 -10.62 13.07
N GLU A 208 29.65 -10.03 11.98
CA GLU A 208 30.40 -8.79 11.99
C GLU A 208 29.50 -7.58 12.27
N THR A 209 30.12 -6.50 12.76
CA THR A 209 29.46 -5.19 12.84
C THR A 209 29.09 -4.71 11.45
N GLN A 210 27.88 -4.18 11.27
CA GLN A 210 27.34 -3.87 9.96
C GLN A 210 26.68 -2.48 9.91
N ASP A 211 26.98 -1.71 8.86
CA ASP A 211 26.57 -0.31 8.70
C ASP A 211 25.05 -0.12 8.58
N HIS A 212 24.35 -1.00 7.86
CA HIS A 212 22.89 -1.00 7.75
C HIS A 212 22.22 -1.28 9.10
N ALA A 213 22.66 -2.31 9.84
CA ALA A 213 22.17 -2.60 11.18
C ALA A 213 22.41 -1.40 12.13
N THR A 214 23.60 -0.80 12.07
CA THR A 214 23.96 0.39 12.83
C THR A 214 23.07 1.59 12.47
N HIS A 215 22.80 1.80 11.18
CA HIS A 215 21.92 2.86 10.71
C HIS A 215 20.47 2.64 11.16
N VAL A 216 19.93 1.41 11.05
CA VAL A 216 18.58 1.05 11.52
C VAL A 216 18.43 1.29 13.02
N ALA A 217 19.38 0.81 13.83
CA ALA A 217 19.38 1.08 15.27
C ALA A 217 19.50 2.59 15.56
N GLY A 218 20.28 3.33 14.77
CA GLY A 218 20.43 4.78 14.87
C GLY A 218 19.12 5.55 14.68
N ILE A 219 18.26 5.06 13.79
CA ILE A 219 16.92 5.63 13.57
C ILE A 219 16.01 5.41 14.78
N VAL A 220 16.10 4.23 15.40
CA VAL A 220 15.24 3.83 16.53
C VAL A 220 15.69 4.49 17.84
N ALA A 221 16.99 4.47 18.12
CA ALA A 221 17.53 4.78 19.45
C ALA A 221 18.67 5.82 19.43
N GLY A 222 18.88 6.51 18.31
CA GLY A 222 19.85 7.59 18.21
C GLY A 222 19.62 8.67 19.27
N SER A 223 20.72 9.15 19.86
CA SER A 223 20.72 10.20 20.88
C SER A 223 20.79 11.62 20.30
N GLY A 224 21.12 11.75 19.02
CA GLY A 224 21.33 13.05 18.34
C GLY A 224 22.65 13.75 18.69
N ALA A 225 23.55 13.09 19.44
CA ALA A 225 24.87 13.56 19.82
C ALA A 225 25.92 13.44 18.71
#